data_AF-A0ABD1BVZ7-F1
#
_entry.id   AF-A0ABD1BVZ7-F1
#
_cell.length_a   1.000
_cell.length_b   1.000
_cell.length_c   1.000
_cell.angle_alpha   90.00
_cell.angle_beta   90.00
_cell.angle_gamma   90.00
#
_symmetry.space_group_name_H-M   'P 1'
#
loop_
_entity.id
_entity.type
_entity.pdbx_description
1 polymer ?
#
loop_
_entity_poly.entity_id
_entity_poly.type
_entity_poly.pdbx_seq_one_letter_code
_entity_poly.pdbx_strand_id
1 'polypeptide(L)'
;MGRDRSSIYNLLSLLFLLIHGSIAATGQDLAVVSSSCQSHCGGIVIPYPFGIGKDCYLNNDKWYEVICNKTSGNPVPFLSSINREVANISLPDDFGIFGLIQIKNPITSSSCSNREELSLALNVTGSPFFLTARNTLVAVGCNNKALMTDVKPQIGGC
;
A
#
# COMPACT_ATOMS: atom_id res chain seq x y z
N MET A 1 -48.73 -31.19 -39.45
CA MET A 1 -47.97 -31.86 -38.36
C MET A 1 -46.45 -31.61 -38.43
N GLY A 2 -45.96 -30.50 -39.00
CA GLY A 2 -44.51 -30.26 -39.22
C GLY A 2 -43.98 -28.91 -38.71
N ARG A 3 -44.86 -28.02 -38.23
CA ARG A 3 -44.51 -26.67 -37.78
C ARG A 3 -44.03 -26.65 -36.33
N ASP A 4 -44.58 -27.52 -35.48
CA ASP A 4 -44.23 -27.61 -34.06
C ASP A 4 -42.89 -28.31 -33.82
N ARG A 5 -42.55 -29.31 -34.65
CA ARG A 5 -41.27 -30.03 -34.56
C ARG A 5 -40.08 -29.11 -34.84
N SER A 6 -40.18 -28.24 -35.85
CA SER A 6 -39.13 -27.27 -36.19
C SER A 6 -38.91 -26.24 -35.07
N SER A 7 -39.98 -25.80 -34.42
CA SER A 7 -39.90 -24.88 -33.27
C SER A 7 -39.18 -25.51 -32.07
N ILE A 8 -39.44 -26.78 -31.80
CA ILE A 8 -38.78 -27.53 -30.71
C ILE A 8 -37.28 -27.72 -31.00
N TYR A 9 -36.88 -28.03 -32.24
CA TYR A 9 -35.45 -28.14 -32.59
C TYR A 9 -34.69 -26.82 -32.42
N ASN A 10 -35.31 -25.70 -32.79
CA ASN A 10 -34.71 -24.38 -32.58
C ASN A 10 -34.57 -24.06 -31.08
N LEU A 11 -35.59 -24.38 -30.28
CA LEU A 11 -35.56 -24.18 -28.83
C LEU A 11 -34.46 -25.04 -28.15
N LEU A 12 -34.34 -26.31 -28.56
CA LEU A 12 -33.30 -27.23 -28.08
C LEU A 12 -31.89 -26.79 -28.49
N SER A 13 -31.74 -26.25 -29.70
CA SER A 13 -30.46 -25.70 -30.19
C SER A 13 -30.03 -24.45 -29.41
N LEU A 14 -30.97 -23.55 -29.11
CA LEU A 14 -30.75 -22.37 -28.26
C LEU A 14 -30.34 -22.76 -26.83
N LEU A 15 -30.97 -23.79 -26.26
CA LEU A 15 -30.59 -24.36 -24.95
C LEU A 15 -29.15 -24.91 -24.99
N PHE A 16 -28.76 -25.62 -26.05
CA PHE A 16 -27.39 -26.13 -26.19
C PHE A 16 -26.34 -25.02 -26.25
N LEU A 17 -26.60 -23.92 -26.95
CA LEU A 17 -25.69 -22.77 -27.02
C LEU A 17 -25.49 -22.07 -25.66
N LEU A 18 -26.54 -22.00 -24.83
CA LEU A 18 -26.47 -21.42 -23.49
C LEU A 18 -25.63 -22.25 -22.51
N ILE A 19 -25.59 -23.58 -22.69
CA ILE A 19 -24.87 -24.51 -21.80
C ILE A 19 -23.35 -24.53 -22.10
N HIS A 20 -22.94 -24.23 -23.34
CA HIS A 20 -21.54 -24.27 -23.76
C HIS A 20 -20.87 -22.88 -23.84
N GLY A 21 -21.61 -21.81 -23.53
CA GLY A 21 -21.15 -20.42 -23.61
C GLY A 21 -20.38 -19.90 -22.39
N SER A 22 -19.78 -20.77 -21.57
CA SER A 22 -18.93 -20.32 -20.47
C SER A 22 -17.59 -19.83 -21.02
N ILE A 23 -17.50 -18.51 -21.14
CA ILE A 23 -16.29 -17.74 -21.40
C ILE A 23 -15.18 -18.25 -20.49
N ALA A 24 -14.04 -18.63 -21.08
CA ALA A 24 -12.82 -18.84 -20.34
C ALA A 24 -12.52 -17.55 -19.57
N ALA A 25 -12.66 -17.60 -18.24
CA ALA A 25 -12.09 -16.59 -17.37
C ALA A 25 -10.58 -16.64 -17.62
N THR A 26 -10.06 -15.67 -18.37
CA THR A 26 -8.63 -15.38 -18.36
C THR A 26 -8.29 -15.10 -16.92
N GLY A 27 -7.49 -15.99 -16.31
CA GLY A 27 -7.01 -15.83 -14.95
C GLY A 27 -6.48 -14.42 -14.76
N GLN A 28 -6.77 -13.85 -13.59
CA GLN A 28 -6.22 -12.58 -13.16
C GLN A 28 -4.74 -12.54 -13.52
N ASP A 29 -4.37 -11.54 -14.31
CA ASP A 29 -2.98 -11.18 -14.58
C ASP A 29 -2.38 -10.80 -13.22
N LEU A 30 -1.87 -11.79 -12.48
CA LEU A 30 -0.88 -11.57 -11.46
C LEU A 30 0.26 -10.95 -12.24
N ALA A 31 0.33 -9.61 -12.22
CA ALA A 31 1.41 -8.84 -12.77
C ALA A 31 2.69 -9.60 -12.42
N VAL A 32 3.27 -10.25 -13.43
CA VAL A 32 4.52 -10.97 -13.30
C VAL A 32 5.52 -9.86 -13.06
N VAL A 33 5.69 -9.49 -11.79
CA VAL A 33 6.77 -8.64 -11.33
C VAL A 33 8.00 -9.34 -11.86
N SER A 34 8.60 -8.74 -12.88
CA SER A 34 9.73 -9.34 -13.59
C SER A 34 10.72 -9.87 -12.56
N SER A 35 11.31 -11.05 -12.79
CA SER A 35 12.27 -11.64 -11.85
C SER A 35 13.50 -10.74 -11.57
N SER A 36 13.62 -9.60 -12.28
CA SER A 36 14.60 -8.54 -12.06
C SER A 36 14.25 -7.52 -10.98
N CYS A 37 13.01 -7.47 -10.47
CA CYS A 37 12.63 -6.48 -9.47
C CYS A 37 13.18 -6.84 -8.08
N GLN A 38 13.79 -5.86 -7.41
CA GLN A 38 14.29 -6.04 -6.05
C GLN A 38 13.12 -6.14 -5.07
N SER A 39 12.96 -7.29 -4.42
CA SER A 39 11.85 -7.60 -3.50
C SER A 39 12.15 -7.37 -2.02
N HIS A 40 13.39 -6.99 -1.66
CA HIS A 40 13.78 -6.73 -0.27
C HIS A 40 14.65 -5.48 -0.15
N CYS A 41 14.55 -4.78 0.97
CA CYS A 41 15.45 -3.69 1.35
C CYS A 41 15.59 -3.62 2.87
N GLY A 42 16.81 -3.72 3.40
CA GLY A 42 17.04 -3.57 4.84
C GLY A 42 16.35 -4.62 5.72
N GLY A 43 16.13 -5.83 5.18
CA GLY A 43 15.36 -6.88 5.85
C GLY A 43 13.83 -6.75 5.71
N ILE A 44 13.33 -5.68 5.09
CA ILE A 44 11.90 -5.50 4.79
C ILE A 44 11.57 -6.11 3.44
N VAL A 45 10.50 -6.92 3.39
CA VAL A 45 9.90 -7.43 2.14
C VAL A 45 9.13 -6.29 1.48
N ILE A 46 9.32 -6.10 0.18
CA ILE A 46 8.60 -5.12 -0.65
C ILE A 46 7.69 -5.87 -1.62
N PRO A 47 6.44 -6.15 -1.25
CA PRO A 47 5.49 -6.85 -2.10
C PRO A 47 4.79 -5.89 -3.06
N TYR A 48 4.38 -6.41 -4.22
CA TYR A 48 3.44 -5.72 -5.09
C TYR A 48 2.16 -5.36 -4.30
N PRO A 49 1.56 -4.15 -4.46
CA PRO A 49 1.79 -3.15 -5.52
C PRO A 49 3.04 -2.27 -5.35
N PHE A 50 3.76 -2.38 -4.24
CA PHE A 50 5.00 -1.63 -4.02
C PHE A 50 6.18 -2.27 -4.74
N GLY A 51 7.21 -1.47 -5.04
CA GLY A 51 8.38 -2.01 -5.72
C GLY A 51 9.55 -1.04 -5.79
N ILE A 52 10.72 -1.62 -6.06
CA ILE A 52 11.99 -0.90 -6.17
C ILE A 52 12.46 -0.99 -7.62
N GLY A 53 12.71 0.17 -8.22
CA GLY A 53 13.16 0.28 -9.61
C GLY A 53 12.02 0.49 -10.60
N LYS A 54 12.39 0.89 -11.82
CA LYS A 54 11.44 1.19 -12.89
C LYS A 54 10.62 -0.06 -13.24
N ASP A 55 9.32 0.13 -13.50
CA ASP A 55 8.38 -0.92 -13.92
C ASP A 55 8.18 -2.05 -12.87
N CYS A 56 8.57 -1.81 -11.62
CA CYS A 56 8.45 -2.79 -10.52
C CYS A 56 7.31 -2.50 -9.54
N TYR A 57 6.57 -1.41 -9.73
CA TYR A 57 5.48 -0.98 -8.86
C TYR A 57 4.24 -0.61 -9.68
N LEU A 58 3.08 -0.62 -9.03
CA LEU A 58 1.78 -0.45 -9.66
C LEU A 58 1.76 0.80 -10.56
N ASN A 59 1.50 0.57 -11.85
CA ASN A 59 1.33 1.60 -12.88
C ASN A 59 2.46 2.63 -12.99
N ASN A 60 3.67 2.33 -12.48
CA ASN A 60 4.73 3.33 -12.30
C ASN A 60 4.26 4.59 -11.53
N ASP A 61 3.27 4.43 -10.65
CA ASP A 61 2.79 5.50 -9.78
C ASP A 61 3.73 5.66 -8.58
N LYS A 62 4.23 6.88 -8.38
CA LYS A 62 5.17 7.24 -7.32
C LYS A 62 4.66 6.93 -5.92
N TRP A 63 3.34 6.85 -5.72
CA TRP A 63 2.75 6.42 -4.45
C TRP A 63 3.12 4.98 -4.07
N TYR A 64 3.51 4.14 -5.02
CA TYR A 64 3.93 2.75 -4.79
C TYR A 64 5.43 2.53 -4.97
N GLU A 65 6.18 3.58 -5.29
CA GLU A 65 7.64 3.49 -5.44
C GLU A 65 8.34 3.45 -4.08
N VAL A 66 9.18 2.44 -3.89
CA VAL A 66 10.10 2.34 -2.75
C VAL A 66 11.52 2.62 -3.21
N ILE A 67 12.16 3.57 -2.55
CA ILE A 67 13.58 3.87 -2.71
C ILE A 67 14.36 3.10 -1.64
N CYS A 68 15.27 2.23 -2.06
CA CYS A 68 16.16 1.53 -1.14
C CYS A 68 17.47 2.31 -0.98
N ASN A 69 17.56 3.13 0.07
CA ASN A 69 18.73 3.94 0.36
C ASN A 69 19.85 3.06 0.95
N LYS A 70 21.04 3.04 0.33
CA LYS A 70 22.17 2.18 0.72
C LYS A 70 23.32 2.95 1.39
N THR A 71 23.13 4.20 1.79
CA THR A 71 24.21 5.06 2.31
C THR A 71 24.73 4.65 3.68
N SER A 72 23.93 3.95 4.51
CA SER A 72 24.22 3.73 5.94
C SER A 72 24.79 2.35 6.29
N GLY A 73 25.40 1.62 5.35
CA GLY A 73 25.90 0.25 5.54
C GLY A 73 24.79 -0.80 5.59
N ASN A 74 23.67 -0.50 6.25
CA ASN A 74 22.41 -1.24 6.14
C ASN A 74 21.45 -0.48 5.22
N PRO A 75 20.91 -1.11 4.15
CA PRO A 75 19.91 -0.47 3.30
C PRO A 75 18.65 -0.11 4.06
N VAL A 76 18.04 1.03 3.77
CA VAL A 76 16.82 1.54 4.42
C VAL A 76 15.77 1.85 3.36
N PRO A 77 14.57 1.25 3.41
CA PRO A 77 13.50 1.54 2.46
C PRO A 77 12.77 2.84 2.79
N PHE A 78 12.47 3.64 1.76
CA PHE A 78 11.68 4.86 1.87
C PHE A 78 10.53 4.85 0.87
N LEU A 79 9.34 5.28 1.28
CA LEU A 79 8.24 5.56 0.36
C LEU A 79 8.49 6.88 -0.36
N SER A 80 8.63 6.82 -1.69
CA SER A 80 9.11 7.92 -2.53
C SER A 80 8.25 9.19 -2.38
N SER A 81 6.92 9.06 -2.55
CA SER A 81 6.00 10.21 -2.55
C SER A 81 5.97 11.06 -1.28
N ILE A 82 6.30 10.49 -0.12
CA ILE A 82 6.24 11.21 1.17
C ILE A 82 7.61 11.29 1.86
N ASN A 83 8.64 10.69 1.27
CA ASN A 83 9.98 10.60 1.83
C ASN A 83 9.96 10.16 3.30
N ARG A 84 9.40 8.99 3.57
CA ARG A 84 9.33 8.39 4.91
C ARG A 84 9.87 6.97 4.89
N GLU A 85 10.64 6.63 5.92
CA GLU A 85 11.18 5.29 6.10
C GLU A 85 10.04 4.30 6.29
N VAL A 86 10.09 3.18 5.58
CA VAL A 86 9.12 2.09 5.68
C VAL A 86 9.60 1.12 6.75
N ALA A 87 8.79 0.94 7.79
CA ALA A 87 9.05 -0.01 8.85
C ALA A 87 8.52 -1.41 8.54
N ASN A 88 7.39 -1.50 7.84
CA ASN A 88 6.77 -2.77 7.45
C ASN A 88 5.72 -2.56 6.35
N ILE A 89 5.49 -3.61 5.55
CA ILE A 89 4.38 -3.69 4.59
C ILE A 89 3.65 -5.00 4.83
N SER A 90 2.33 -4.93 4.99
CA SER A 90 1.46 -6.09 5.17
C SER A 90 0.33 -6.01 4.15
N LEU A 91 0.16 -7.06 3.36
CA LEU A 91 -0.94 -7.17 2.42
C LEU A 91 -2.26 -7.47 3.16
N PRO A 92 -3.42 -7.20 2.54
CA PRO A 92 -4.70 -7.69 3.07
C PRO A 92 -4.62 -9.20 3.37
N ASP A 93 -5.15 -9.60 4.51
CA ASP A 93 -5.34 -10.98 4.91
C ASP A 93 -6.84 -11.28 5.06
N ASP A 94 -7.19 -12.50 5.47
CA ASP A 94 -8.59 -12.93 5.62
C ASP A 94 -9.39 -12.07 6.61
N PHE A 95 -8.72 -11.30 7.49
CA PHE A 95 -9.34 -10.46 8.52
C PHE A 95 -9.23 -8.95 8.22
N GLY A 96 -8.45 -8.56 7.21
CA GLY A 96 -8.14 -7.18 6.86
C GLY A 96 -8.57 -6.83 5.44
N ILE A 97 -9.48 -5.87 5.30
CA ILE A 97 -9.97 -5.41 3.98
C ILE A 97 -8.89 -4.60 3.22
N PHE A 98 -7.92 -4.03 3.94
CA PHE A 98 -6.90 -3.14 3.39
C PHE A 98 -5.49 -3.60 3.77
N GLY A 99 -4.53 -3.35 2.88
CA GLY A 99 -3.11 -3.49 3.19
C GLY A 99 -2.64 -2.37 4.10
N LEU A 100 -1.59 -2.64 4.87
CA LEU A 100 -0.98 -1.70 5.80
C LEU A 100 0.45 -1.41 5.38
N ILE A 101 0.78 -0.12 5.29
CA ILE A 101 2.16 0.36 5.23
C ILE A 101 2.47 1.10 6.52
N GLN A 102 3.47 0.63 7.24
CA GLN A 102 3.95 1.27 8.46
C GLN A 102 5.15 2.13 8.11
N ILE A 103 5.10 3.40 8.49
CA ILE A 103 6.16 4.36 8.24
C ILE A 103 6.68 4.96 9.54
N LYS A 104 7.96 5.35 9.57
CA LYS A 104 8.51 6.16 10.65
C LYS A 104 8.30 7.63 10.32
N ASN A 105 7.42 8.29 11.07
CA ASN A 105 7.20 9.73 10.96
C ASN A 105 7.83 10.45 12.16
N PRO A 106 8.87 11.29 11.97
CA PRO A 106 9.44 12.06 13.06
C PRO A 106 8.42 13.09 13.55
N ILE A 107 8.24 13.14 14.87
CA ILE A 107 7.43 14.14 15.54
C ILE A 107 8.37 14.93 16.43
N THR A 108 8.79 16.11 15.97
CA THR A 108 9.55 17.07 16.76
C THR A 108 8.59 18.14 17.26
N SER A 109 8.48 18.28 18.57
CA SER A 109 7.84 19.44 19.17
C SER A 109 8.82 20.61 19.19
N SER A 110 8.35 21.79 18.77
CA SER A 110 9.04 23.08 18.87
C SER A 110 9.38 23.51 20.32
N SER A 111 9.00 22.73 21.34
CA SER A 111 9.10 23.12 22.75
C SER A 111 10.37 22.65 23.47
N CYS A 112 11.19 21.78 22.85
CA CYS A 112 12.30 21.12 23.56
C CYS A 112 13.68 21.74 23.25
N SER A 113 13.74 22.68 22.31
CA SER A 113 14.90 23.53 22.01
C SER A 113 14.41 24.70 21.16
N ASN A 114 15.08 25.87 21.24
CA ASN A 114 14.77 27.07 20.43
C ASN A 114 14.98 26.89 18.90
N ARG A 115 14.81 25.67 18.39
CA ARG A 115 14.84 25.32 16.99
C ARG A 115 13.41 24.99 16.60
N GLU A 116 12.84 25.85 15.77
CA GLU A 116 11.61 25.60 15.04
C GLU A 116 11.85 24.49 13.99
N GLU A 117 12.17 23.27 14.42
CA GLU A 117 12.08 22.12 13.53
C GLU A 117 10.61 21.70 13.48
N LEU A 118 9.89 22.30 12.54
CA LEU A 118 8.58 21.85 12.11
C LEU A 118 8.67 20.36 11.80
N SER A 119 8.01 19.55 12.63
CA SER A 119 7.54 18.24 12.20
C SER A 119 6.72 18.47 10.93
N LEU A 120 7.28 18.14 9.76
CA LEU A 120 6.54 18.23 8.50
C LEU A 120 5.32 17.32 8.64
N ALA A 121 4.15 17.94 8.81
CA ALA A 121 2.89 17.24 8.92
C ALA A 121 2.78 16.26 7.75
N LEU A 122 2.53 15.00 8.08
CA LEU A 122 2.37 13.95 7.07
C LEU A 122 1.17 14.30 6.19
N ASN A 123 1.43 14.61 4.91
CA ASN A 123 0.39 14.94 3.96
C ASN A 123 0.16 13.76 3.01
N VAL A 124 -0.98 13.09 3.19
CA VAL A 124 -1.45 12.00 2.33
C VAL A 124 -2.68 12.40 1.51
N THR A 125 -2.99 13.70 1.45
CA THR A 125 -4.13 14.22 0.70
C THR A 125 -3.98 13.93 -0.78
N GLY A 126 -5.01 13.35 -1.40
CA GLY A 126 -4.99 12.94 -2.82
C GLY A 126 -4.16 11.68 -3.10
N SER A 127 -3.62 11.03 -2.07
CA SER A 127 -2.96 9.72 -2.19
C SER A 127 -3.96 8.57 -2.08
N PRO A 128 -3.59 7.34 -2.48
CA PRO A 128 -4.38 6.13 -2.21
C PRO A 128 -4.36 5.70 -0.73
N PHE A 129 -3.62 6.40 0.13
CA PHE A 129 -3.42 6.06 1.54
C PHE A 129 -4.30 6.90 2.47
N PHE A 130 -4.71 6.27 3.57
CA PHE A 130 -5.35 6.95 4.69
C PHE A 130 -4.67 6.53 6.00
N LEU A 131 -4.76 7.38 7.03
CA LEU A 131 -4.23 7.07 8.35
C LEU A 131 -5.21 6.18 9.10
N THR A 132 -4.71 5.06 9.62
CA THR A 132 -5.50 4.16 10.46
C THR A 132 -5.49 4.64 11.92
N ALA A 133 -6.37 4.07 12.76
CA ALA A 133 -6.33 4.32 14.21
C ALA A 133 -5.18 3.56 14.92
N ARG A 134 -4.45 2.67 14.24
CA ARG A 134 -3.44 1.78 14.84
C ARG A 134 -2.03 2.39 14.79
N ASN A 135 -1.88 3.64 15.21
CA ASN A 135 -0.58 4.32 15.26
C ASN A 135 0.12 4.07 16.60
N THR A 136 1.44 3.99 16.58
CA THR A 136 2.27 3.88 17.80
C THR A 136 3.15 5.11 17.93
N LEU A 137 3.10 5.78 19.08
CA LEU A 137 4.02 6.85 19.44
C LEU A 137 5.18 6.28 20.26
N VAL A 138 6.41 6.53 19.84
CA VAL A 138 7.61 6.06 20.52
C VAL A 138 8.47 7.27 20.90
N ALA A 139 8.82 7.37 22.18
CA ALA A 139 9.76 8.35 22.71
C ALA A 139 10.90 7.60 23.43
N VAL A 140 12.15 8.01 23.17
CA VAL A 140 13.35 7.38 23.73
C VAL A 140 14.21 8.48 24.35
N GLY A 141 14.55 8.33 25.64
CA GLY A 141 15.25 9.37 26.40
C GLY A 141 14.83 9.41 27.86
N CYS A 142 15.41 10.33 28.63
CA CYS A 142 15.00 10.65 30.00
C CYS A 142 14.13 11.90 30.01
N ASN A 143 13.19 11.97 30.96
CA ASN A 143 12.23 13.06 31.12
C ASN A 143 11.25 13.22 29.95
N ASN A 144 10.89 12.10 29.30
CA ASN A 144 9.92 12.07 28.22
C ASN A 144 8.50 12.47 28.69
N LYS A 145 7.87 13.40 28.00
CA LYS A 145 6.55 13.98 28.14
C LYS A 145 5.97 13.89 26.75
N ALA A 146 4.89 13.14 26.56
CA ALA A 146 4.17 13.10 25.30
C ALA A 146 2.74 13.58 25.54
N LEU A 147 2.23 14.45 24.68
CA LEU A 147 0.85 14.91 24.71
C LEU A 147 0.22 14.72 23.31
N MET A 148 -0.84 13.90 23.26
CA MET A 148 -1.65 13.68 22.06
C MET A 148 -3.02 14.33 22.28
N THR A 149 -3.26 15.49 21.67
CA THR A 149 -4.55 16.19 21.73
C THR A 149 -5.30 16.03 20.42
N ASP A 150 -6.63 15.92 20.51
CA ASP A 150 -7.47 15.93 19.31
C ASP A 150 -7.54 17.34 18.68
N VAL A 151 -7.81 17.38 17.38
CA VAL A 151 -7.68 18.47 16.39
C VAL A 151 -7.51 19.92 16.93
N LYS A 152 -6.27 20.25 17.31
CA LYS A 152 -5.54 21.49 16.99
C LYS A 152 -4.04 21.12 17.10
N PRO A 153 -3.18 21.50 16.14
CA PRO A 153 -1.84 20.92 16.07
C PRO A 153 -0.99 21.52 17.18
N GLN A 154 -0.90 20.84 18.31
CA GLN A 154 0.23 20.93 19.21
C GLN A 154 0.57 19.52 19.69
N ILE A 155 1.40 18.86 18.89
CA ILE A 155 2.03 17.62 19.31
C ILE A 155 3.31 18.04 20.04
N GLY A 156 3.23 17.96 21.35
CA GLY A 156 4.30 18.31 22.27
C GLY A 156 4.92 17.05 22.85
N GLY A 157 6.22 16.87 22.64
CA GLY A 157 6.97 15.98 23.51
C GLY A 157 8.46 16.24 23.58
N CYS A 158 8.96 16.22 24.82
CA CYS A 158 10.36 16.09 25.20
C CYS A 158 10.36 14.79 25.97
#